data_AF-A0A962EJ34-F1
#
_entry.id   AF-A0A962EJ34-F1
#
_cell.length_a   1.000
_cell.length_b   1.000
_cell.length_c   1.000
_cell.angle_alpha   90.00
_cell.angle_beta   90.00
_cell.angle_gamma   90.00
#
_symmetry.space_group_name_H-M   'P 1'
#
loop_
_entity.id
_entity.type
_entity.pdbx_description
1 polymer ?
#
loop_
_entity_poly.entity_id
_entity_poly.type
_entity_poly.pdbx_seq_one_letter_code
_entity_poly.pdbx_strand_id
1 'polypeptide(L)'
;GGISALVSVVLVIWIARLDRAKNLLAAALTLVLAGALGNLYDRVFYGYVVDFVDIYYRQWHWPAFNLADSVICLGAALLLLDAFLDRPLNEDEPR
;
A
#
# COMPACT_ATOMS: atom_id res chain seq x y z
N GLY A 1 -14.83 -5.96 5.82
CA GLY A 1 -14.24 -7.32 5.74
C GLY A 1 -13.66 -7.63 4.37
N GLY A 2 -14.50 -7.74 3.33
CA GLY A 2 -14.09 -8.25 2.01
C GLY A 2 -13.08 -7.38 1.24
N ILE A 3 -13.09 -6.05 1.40
CA ILE A 3 -12.22 -5.16 0.61
C ILE A 3 -10.74 -5.35 0.95
N SER A 4 -10.38 -5.42 2.23
CA SER A 4 -8.97 -5.62 2.64
C SER A 4 -8.44 -6.98 2.22
N ALA A 5 -9.26 -8.03 2.30
CA ALA A 5 -8.89 -9.36 1.82
C ALA A 5 -8.69 -9.40 0.30
N LEU A 6 -9.58 -8.74 -0.46
CA LEU A 6 -9.48 -8.63 -1.92
C LEU A 6 -8.20 -7.88 -2.33
N VAL A 7 -7.92 -6.74 -1.69
CA VAL A 7 -6.71 -5.93 -1.96
C VAL A 7 -5.44 -6.74 -1.69
N SER A 8 -5.37 -7.48 -0.57
CA SER A 8 -4.23 -8.35 -0.28
C SER A 8 -4.00 -9.41 -1.35
N VAL A 9 -5.05 -10.08 -1.83
CA VAL A 9 -4.94 -11.13 -2.86
C VAL A 9 -4.45 -10.56 -4.19
N VAL A 10 -5.00 -9.41 -4.61
CA VAL A 10 -4.58 -8.74 -5.86
C VAL A 10 -3.10 -8.35 -5.79
N LEU A 11 -2.66 -7.80 -4.66
CA LEU A 11 -1.26 -7.38 -4.48
C LEU A 11 -0.30 -8.58 -4.48
N VAL A 12 -0.64 -9.68 -3.81
CA VAL A 12 0.19 -10.90 -3.83
C VAL A 12 0.37 -11.44 -5.25
N ILE A 13 -0.70 -11.49 -6.04
CA ILE A 13 -0.64 -11.92 -7.45
C ILE A 13 0.25 -10.99 -8.27
N TRP A 14 0.17 -9.68 -8.01
CA TRP A 14 0.96 -8.69 -8.75
C TRP A 14 2.45 -8.77 -8.39
N ILE A 15 2.78 -8.93 -7.11
CA ILE A 15 4.14 -9.20 -6.62
C ILE A 15 4.71 -10.46 -7.25
N ALA A 16 3.93 -11.55 -7.28
CA ALA A 16 4.38 -12.83 -7.81
C ALA A 16 4.71 -12.81 -9.31
N ARG A 17 4.25 -11.78 -10.04
CA ARG A 17 4.48 -11.60 -11.48
C ARG A 17 5.57 -10.57 -11.79
N LEU A 18 6.24 -10.04 -10.77
CA LEU A 18 7.18 -8.95 -10.93
C LEU A 18 8.61 -9.43 -11.21
N ASP A 19 9.28 -8.77 -12.15
CA ASP A 19 10.70 -8.99 -12.43
C ASP A 19 11.59 -8.62 -11.24
N ARG A 20 12.50 -9.54 -10.89
CA ARG A 20 13.33 -9.48 -9.66
C ARG A 20 14.31 -8.31 -9.59
N ALA A 21 14.53 -7.58 -10.68
CA ALA A 21 15.48 -6.48 -10.74
C ALA A 21 14.98 -5.17 -10.08
N LYS A 22 13.68 -5.08 -9.74
CA LYS A 22 13.06 -3.85 -9.23
C LYS A 22 13.00 -3.80 -7.71
N ASN A 23 14.14 -3.52 -7.07
CA ASN A 23 14.25 -3.47 -5.60
C ASN A 23 13.29 -2.46 -4.94
N LEU A 24 13.11 -1.29 -5.56
CA LEU A 24 12.20 -0.25 -5.06
C LEU A 24 10.74 -0.70 -5.11
N LEU A 25 10.32 -1.27 -6.24
CA LEU A 25 8.99 -1.85 -6.42
C LEU A 25 8.73 -3.03 -5.46
N ALA A 26 9.71 -3.90 -5.26
CA ALA A 26 9.60 -5.00 -4.29
C ALA A 26 9.42 -4.48 -2.85
N ALA A 27 10.17 -3.46 -2.45
CA ALA A 27 10.02 -2.82 -1.14
C ALA A 27 8.64 -2.17 -0.99
N ALA A 28 8.20 -1.43 -2.02
CA ALA A 28 6.89 -0.78 -2.05
C ALA A 28 5.75 -1.79 -1.86
N LEU A 29 5.76 -2.87 -2.63
CA LEU A 29 4.73 -3.90 -2.55
C LEU A 29 4.75 -4.67 -1.22
N THR A 30 5.94 -4.90 -0.65
CA THR A 30 6.08 -5.54 0.66
C THR A 30 5.45 -4.69 1.77
N LEU A 31 5.61 -3.36 1.72
CA LEU A 31 4.95 -2.46 2.66
C LEU A 31 3.43 -2.53 2.54
N VAL A 32 2.89 -2.42 1.31
CA VAL A 32 1.43 -2.50 1.12
C VAL A 32 0.88 -3.84 1.62
N LEU A 33 1.57 -4.95 1.33
CA LEU A 33 1.19 -6.27 1.82
C LEU A 33 1.24 -6.36 3.35
N ALA A 34 2.30 -5.85 3.99
CA ALA A 34 2.46 -5.89 5.43
C ALA A 34 1.31 -5.14 6.15
N GLY A 35 0.95 -3.94 5.70
CA GLY A 35 -0.18 -3.21 6.26
C GLY A 35 -1.52 -3.91 6.00
N ALA A 36 -1.73 -4.45 4.80
CA ALA A 36 -2.96 -5.18 4.49
C ALA A 36 -3.12 -6.45 5.35
N LEU A 37 -2.02 -7.16 5.63
CA LEU A 37 -1.99 -8.30 6.56
C LEU A 37 -2.26 -7.88 8.01
N GLY A 38 -1.72 -6.76 8.49
CA GLY A 38 -2.02 -6.25 9.83
C GLY A 38 -3.51 -5.95 10.00
N ASN A 39 -4.10 -5.26 9.03
CA ASN A 39 -5.53 -4.96 8.99
C ASN A 39 -6.42 -6.21 8.82
N LEU A 40 -5.91 -7.28 8.21
CA LEU A 40 -6.59 -8.57 8.14
C LEU A 40 -6.51 -9.32 9.47
N TYR A 41 -5.34 -9.32 10.11
CA TYR A 41 -5.12 -9.91 11.43
C TYR A 41 -6.12 -9.33 12.44
N ASP A 42 -6.23 -7.99 12.51
CA ASP A 42 -7.16 -7.36 13.43
C ASP A 42 -8.61 -7.83 13.22
N ARG A 43 -9.03 -7.94 11.96
CA ARG A 43 -10.38 -8.41 11.62
C ARG A 43 -10.62 -9.88 11.95
N VAL A 44 -9.60 -10.73 11.83
CA VAL A 44 -9.72 -12.16 12.14
C VAL A 44 -9.80 -12.38 13.65
N PHE A 45 -9.00 -11.66 14.43
CA PHE A 45 -8.90 -11.87 15.88
C PHE A 45 -9.88 -11.02 16.70
N TYR A 46 -10.17 -9.79 16.27
CA TYR A 46 -11.03 -8.85 16.99
C TYR A 46 -12.39 -8.60 16.29
N GLY A 47 -12.55 -9.01 15.03
CA GLY A 47 -13.77 -8.79 14.24
C GLY A 47 -13.88 -7.40 13.59
N TYR A 48 -12.98 -6.48 13.92
CA TYR A 48 -12.90 -5.12 13.37
C TYR A 48 -11.45 -4.64 13.36
N VAL A 49 -11.19 -3.48 12.75
CA VAL A 49 -9.86 -2.83 12.79
C VAL A 49 -9.84 -1.81 13.90
N VAL A 50 -8.74 -1.79 14.66
CA VAL A 50 -8.55 -0.83 15.74
C VAL A 50 -7.84 0.40 15.18
N ASP A 51 -8.59 1.50 15.02
CA ASP A 51 -8.05 2.81 14.70
C ASP A 51 -7.69 3.53 16.01
N PHE A 52 -6.42 3.92 16.15
CA PHE A 52 -5.91 4.50 17.39
C PHE A 52 -5.27 5.88 17.21
N VAL A 53 -5.03 6.31 15.96
CA VAL A 53 -4.53 7.65 15.66
C VAL A 53 -5.71 8.51 15.19
N ASP A 54 -6.06 9.51 16.00
CA ASP A 54 -7.01 10.57 15.65
C ASP A 54 -6.28 11.91 15.62
N ILE A 55 -6.32 12.60 14.47
CA ILE A 55 -5.70 13.90 14.27
C ILE A 55 -6.81 14.92 14.09
N TYR A 56 -6.83 15.96 14.91
CA TYR A 56 -7.88 16.98 14.84
C TYR A 56 -7.32 18.39 14.99
N TYR A 57 -8.05 19.34 14.41
CA TYR A 57 -7.84 20.77 14.58
C TYR A 57 -9.18 21.45 14.83
N ARG A 58 -9.36 21.99 16.04
CA ARG A 58 -10.63 22.54 16.52
C ARG A 58 -11.76 21.51 16.42
N GLN A 59 -12.78 21.77 15.62
CA GLN A 59 -13.90 20.85 15.37
C GLN A 59 -13.69 19.96 14.13
N TRP A 60 -12.57 20.14 13.42
CA TRP A 60 -12.28 19.37 12.23
C TRP A 60 -11.43 18.15 12.61
N HIS A 61 -11.96 16.97 12.31
CA HIS A 61 -11.29 15.69 12.54
C HIS A 61 -10.84 15.10 11.21
N TRP A 62 -9.57 14.75 11.12
CA TRP A 62 -9.09 13.84 10.10
C TRP A 62 -9.65 12.44 10.40
N PRO A 63 -10.00 11.63 9.39
CA PRO A 63 -10.43 10.26 9.63
C PRO A 63 -9.41 9.49 10.47
N ALA A 64 -9.87 8.85 11.55
CA ALA A 64 -8.99 8.03 12.38
C ALA A 64 -8.33 6.92 11.54
N PHE A 65 -7.08 6.59 11.87
CA PHE A 65 -6.30 5.59 11.17
C PHE A 65 -5.38 4.84 12.11
N ASN A 66 -4.73 3.80 11.60
CA ASN A 66 -3.79 2.99 12.36
C ASN A 66 -2.40 2.89 11.69
N LEU A 67 -1.52 2.12 12.32
CA LEU A 67 -0.18 1.88 11.78
C LEU A 67 -0.22 1.14 10.43
N ALA A 68 -1.12 0.17 10.26
CA ALA A 68 -1.26 -0.58 9.02
C ALA A 68 -1.62 0.35 7.84
N ASP A 69 -2.48 1.33 8.05
CA ASP A 69 -2.85 2.32 7.03
C ASP A 69 -1.66 3.23 6.67
N SER A 70 -0.86 3.62 7.67
CA SER A 70 0.36 4.41 7.46
C SER A 70 1.40 3.64 6.64
N VAL A 71 1.56 2.35 6.93
CA VAL A 71 2.47 1.45 6.19
C VAL A 71 2.00 1.25 4.75
N ILE A 72 0.68 1.10 4.53
CA ILE A 72 0.09 1.06 3.18
C ILE A 72 0.36 2.38 2.44
N CYS A 73 0.17 3.52 3.10
CA CYS A 73 0.41 4.84 2.51
C CYS A 73 1.88 5.02 2.08
N LEU A 74 2.83 4.57 2.91
CA LEU A 74 4.26 4.57 2.56
C LEU A 74 4.56 3.67 1.37
N GLY A 75 4.00 2.45 1.34
CA GLY A 75 4.14 1.55 0.19
C GLY A 75 3.59 2.16 -1.10
N ALA A 76 2.41 2.78 -1.05
CA ALA A 76 1.82 3.48 -2.19
C ALA A 76 2.66 4.68 -2.66
N ALA A 77 3.25 5.45 -1.73
CA ALA A 77 4.16 6.53 -2.08
C ALA A 77 5.42 6.01 -2.79
N LEU A 78 5.97 4.87 -2.36
CA LEU A 78 7.10 4.24 -3.06
C LEU A 78 6.71 3.69 -4.44
N LEU A 79 5.49 3.14 -4.61
CA LEU A 79 4.98 2.74 -5.93
C LEU A 79 4.90 3.92 -6.89
N LEU A 80 4.41 5.06 -6.41
CA LEU A 80 4.37 6.29 -7.20
C LEU A 80 5.77 6.77 -7.54
N LEU A 81 6.70 6.76 -6.58
CA LEU A 81 8.09 7.15 -6.79
C LEU A 81 8.78 6.26 -7.84
N ASP A 82 8.59 4.94 -7.76
CA ASP A 82 9.09 3.98 -8.75
C ASP A 82 8.55 4.31 -10.14
N ALA A 83 7.24 4.54 -10.28
CA ALA A 83 6.61 4.89 -11.56
C ALA A 83 7.13 6.21 -12.17
N PHE A 84 7.48 7.20 -11.34
CA PHE A 84 8.09 8.46 -11.83
C PHE A 84 9.55 8.29 -12.25
N LEU A 85 10.29 7.40 -11.59
CA LEU A 85 11.71 7.15 -11.88
C LEU A 85 11.92 6.21 -13.07
N ASP A 86 11.01 5.24 -13.24
CA ASP A 86 11.06 4.18 -14.25
C ASP A 86 10.54 4.63 -15.63
N ARG A 87 10.47 5.95 -15.86
CA ARG A 87 10.11 6.56 -17.15
C ARG A 87 11.39 6.89 -17.94
N PRO A 88 11.91 5.98 -18.78
CA PRO A 88 12.88 6.36 -19.79
C PRO A 88 12.17 7.20 -20.86
N LEU A 89 12.87 8.24 -21.31
CA LEU A 89 12.56 9.04 -22.49
C LEU A 89 12.67 8.19 -23.78
N ASN A 90 11.89 7.11 -23.89
CA ASN A 90 11.77 6.33 -25.12
C ASN A 90 10.47 6.73 -25.82
N GLU A 91 10.32 8.02 -26.12
CA GLU A 91 9.31 8.51 -27.09
C GLU A 91 9.92 8.99 -28.41
N ASP A 92 11.26 8.95 -28.58
CA ASP A 92 11.91 9.44 -29.80
C ASP A 92 12.50 8.33 -30.68
N GLU A 93 11.66 7.37 -31.14
CA GLU A 93 12.00 6.60 -32.35
C GLU A 93 10.88 6.74 -33.39
N PRO A 94 11.05 7.57 -34.44
CA PRO A 94 10.08 7.65 -35.53
C PRO A 94 10.14 6.37 -36.36
N ARG A 95 8.95 5.84 -36.69
CA ARG A 95 8.75 4.66 -37.55
C ARG A 95 9.30 4.85 -38.96
#